data_AF-A0A2A2IGB9-F1
#
_entry.id   AF-A0A2A2IGB9-F1
#
_cell.length_a   1.000
_cell.length_b   1.000
_cell.length_c   1.000
_cell.angle_alpha   90.00
_cell.angle_beta   90.00
_cell.angle_gamma   90.00
#
_symmetry.space_group_name_H-M   'P 1'
#
loop_
_entity.id
_entity.type
_entity.pdbx_description
1 polymer ?
#
loop_
_entity_poly.entity_id
_entity_poly.type
_entity_poly.pdbx_seq_one_letter_code
_entity_poly.pdbx_strand_id
1 'polypeptide(L)'
;MFVTETHVDKLKNKIFKVLYLFEGENEGLTTYIHSVIYELEGLRYRVNPVQDSMLQTLISDLEHMYSDSLEPEPDLATIRREIFGHMSLLDKFFESGDT
;
A
#
# COMPACT_ATOMS: atom_id res chain seq x y z
N MET A 1 -4.89 20.10 0.99
CA MET A 1 -5.32 19.19 2.07
C MET A 1 -4.08 18.44 2.48
N PHE A 2 -3.60 18.63 3.70
CA PHE A 2 -2.39 17.98 4.18
C PHE A 2 -2.72 16.54 4.62
N VAL A 3 -1.85 15.59 4.29
CA VAL A 3 -1.94 14.22 4.79
C VAL A 3 -1.60 14.24 6.27
N THR A 4 -2.49 13.71 7.11
CA THR A 4 -2.30 13.67 8.58
C THR A 4 -1.75 12.33 9.02
N GLU A 5 -1.19 12.27 10.23
CA GLU A 5 -0.76 11.02 10.88
C GLU A 5 -1.89 9.97 10.89
N THR A 6 -3.11 10.40 11.25
CA THR A 6 -4.30 9.56 11.20
C THR A 6 -4.60 9.00 9.80
N HIS A 7 -4.25 9.72 8.74
CA HIS A 7 -4.41 9.24 7.38
C HIS A 7 -3.37 8.16 7.06
N VAL A 8 -2.11 8.35 7.47
CA VAL A 8 -1.04 7.36 7.32
C VAL A 8 -1.38 6.07 8.08
N ASP A 9 -1.90 6.16 9.29
CA ASP A 9 -2.33 4.98 10.06
C ASP A 9 -3.46 4.20 9.37
N LYS A 10 -4.39 4.92 8.73
CA LYS A 10 -5.44 4.29 7.93
C LYS A 10 -4.86 3.58 6.71
N LEU A 11 -3.87 4.17 6.03
CA LEU A 11 -3.18 3.53 4.91
C LEU A 11 -2.40 2.28 5.35
N LYS A 12 -1.67 2.35 6.47
CA LYS A 12 -0.98 1.20 7.06
C LYS A 12 -1.93 0.05 7.34
N ASN A 13 -3.06 0.34 8.00
CA ASN A 13 -4.09 -0.66 8.26
C ASN A 13 -4.68 -1.25 6.98
N LYS A 14 -4.89 -0.40 5.95
CA LYS A 14 -5.40 -0.86 4.66
C LYS A 14 -4.45 -1.80 3.95
N ILE A 15 -3.17 -1.44 3.90
CA ILE A 15 -2.12 -2.27 3.28
C ILE A 15 -1.92 -3.55 4.09
N PHE A 16 -1.87 -3.49 5.43
CA PHE A 16 -1.76 -4.70 6.25
C PHE A 16 -2.93 -5.67 6.04
N LYS A 17 -4.14 -5.15 5.79
CA LYS A 17 -5.30 -5.98 5.44
C LYS A 17 -5.13 -6.73 4.11
N VAL A 18 -4.30 -6.26 3.17
CA VAL A 18 -3.96 -7.01 1.95
C VAL A 18 -3.34 -8.36 2.31
N LEU A 19 -2.37 -8.38 3.24
CA LEU A 19 -1.75 -9.62 3.71
C LEU A 19 -2.77 -10.60 4.29
N TYR A 20 -3.65 -10.12 5.17
CA TYR A 20 -4.69 -10.99 5.75
C TYR A 20 -5.64 -11.58 4.71
N LEU A 21 -5.95 -10.82 3.66
CA LEU A 21 -6.82 -11.28 2.59
C LEU A 21 -6.12 -12.31 1.68
N PHE A 22 -4.81 -12.17 1.47
CA PHE A 22 -3.99 -13.19 0.82
C PHE A 22 -3.96 -14.50 1.62
N GLU A 23 -3.65 -14.42 2.92
CA GLU A 23 -3.55 -15.59 3.79
C GLU A 23 -4.91 -16.30 4.00
N GLY A 24 -6.02 -15.58 3.82
CA GLY A 24 -7.37 -16.08 3.95
C GLY A 24 -8.06 -16.48 2.64
N GLU A 25 -7.35 -16.47 1.50
CA GLU A 25 -7.88 -16.79 0.17
C GLU A 25 -9.20 -16.07 -0.16
N ASN A 26 -9.28 -14.77 0.14
CA ASN A 26 -10.53 -14.03 0.06
C ASN A 26 -10.86 -13.61 -1.39
N GLU A 27 -12.07 -13.95 -1.88
CA GLU A 27 -12.54 -13.56 -3.23
C GLU A 27 -12.53 -12.03 -3.49
N GLY A 28 -12.57 -11.22 -2.43
CA GLY A 28 -12.53 -9.75 -2.52
C GLY A 28 -11.13 -9.15 -2.57
N LEU A 29 -10.06 -9.95 -2.46
CA LEU A 29 -8.67 -9.49 -2.39
C LEU A 29 -8.30 -8.57 -3.55
N THR A 30 -8.51 -9.01 -4.79
CA THR A 30 -8.16 -8.27 -6.01
C THR A 30 -8.85 -6.91 -6.06
N THR A 31 -10.16 -6.87 -5.75
CA THR A 31 -10.92 -5.62 -5.70
C THR A 31 -10.42 -4.71 -4.60
N TYR A 32 -10.04 -5.29 -3.45
CA TYR A 32 -9.51 -4.54 -2.33
C TYR A 32 -8.16 -3.91 -2.65
N ILE A 33 -7.21 -4.66 -3.23
CA ILE A 33 -5.90 -4.13 -3.66
C ILE A 33 -6.11 -2.96 -4.63
N HIS A 34 -6.96 -3.15 -5.66
CA HIS A 34 -7.24 -2.10 -6.64
C HIS A 34 -7.83 -0.84 -5.99
N SER A 35 -8.70 -0.99 -4.99
CA SER A 35 -9.25 0.15 -4.24
C SER A 35 -8.18 0.92 -3.45
N VAL A 36 -7.18 0.22 -2.91
CA VAL A 36 -6.05 0.85 -2.19
C VAL A 36 -5.15 1.59 -3.18
N ILE A 37 -4.85 1.00 -4.34
CA ILE A 37 -4.10 1.67 -5.41
C ILE A 37 -4.79 2.98 -5.80
N TYR A 38 -6.10 2.94 -6.05
CA TYR A 38 -6.86 4.12 -6.47
C TYR A 38 -6.84 5.26 -5.42
N GLU A 39 -6.87 4.91 -4.13
CA GLU A 39 -6.71 5.89 -3.05
C GLU A 39 -5.32 6.52 -3.04
N LEU A 40 -4.26 5.72 -3.21
CA LEU A 40 -2.88 6.21 -3.25
C LEU A 40 -2.65 7.10 -4.47
N GLU A 41 -3.17 6.76 -5.64
CA GLU A 41 -3.12 7.60 -6.84
C GLU A 41 -3.77 8.97 -6.61
N GLY A 42 -4.92 8.99 -5.91
CA GLY A 42 -5.58 10.24 -5.54
C GLY A 42 -4.79 11.12 -4.57
N LEU A 43 -3.91 10.52 -3.77
CA LEU A 43 -3.04 11.24 -2.83
C LEU A 43 -1.84 11.89 -3.48
N ARG A 44 -1.36 11.38 -4.62
CA ARG A 44 -0.20 11.90 -5.35
C ARG A 44 -0.27 13.41 -5.63
N TYR A 45 -1.48 13.93 -5.88
CA TYR A 45 -1.71 15.35 -6.14
C TYR A 45 -1.73 16.24 -4.87
N ARG A 46 -1.52 15.67 -3.68
CA ARG A 46 -1.70 16.33 -2.39
C ARG A 46 -0.45 16.31 -1.52
N VAL A 47 0.65 15.81 -2.05
CA VAL A 47 1.89 15.52 -1.31
C VAL A 47 3.08 16.22 -1.98
N ASN A 48 4.20 16.32 -1.26
CA ASN A 48 5.42 16.88 -1.84
C ASN A 48 6.10 15.85 -2.79
N PRO A 49 7.09 16.25 -3.62
CA PRO A 49 7.73 15.34 -4.57
C PRO A 49 8.42 14.12 -3.95
N VAL A 50 8.96 14.25 -2.73
CA VAL A 50 9.59 13.14 -2.01
C VAL A 50 8.53 12.11 -1.63
N GLN A 51 7.43 12.58 -1.04
CA GLN A 51 6.27 11.76 -0.69
C GLN A 51 5.62 11.13 -1.94
N ASP A 52 5.51 11.86 -3.05
CA ASP A 52 4.99 11.30 -4.31
C ASP A 52 5.83 10.13 -4.80
N SER A 53 7.16 10.24 -4.76
CA SER A 53 8.06 9.13 -5.10
C SER A 53 7.84 7.91 -4.20
N MET A 54 7.54 8.12 -2.91
CA MET A 54 7.23 7.02 -1.99
C MET A 54 5.87 6.38 -2.29
N LEU A 55 4.85 7.19 -2.60
CA LEU A 55 3.56 6.67 -3.06
C LEU A 55 3.71 5.87 -4.34
N GLN A 56 4.56 6.32 -5.28
CA GLN A 56 4.80 5.61 -6.52
C GLN A 56 5.41 4.22 -6.29
N THR A 57 6.34 4.09 -5.33
CA THR A 57 6.86 2.77 -4.90
C THR A 57 5.74 1.89 -4.33
N LEU A 58 4.93 2.43 -3.41
CA LEU A 58 3.80 1.68 -2.83
C LEU A 58 2.80 1.22 -3.89
N ILE A 59 2.46 2.09 -4.84
CA ILE A 59 1.55 1.77 -5.95
C ILE A 59 2.14 0.66 -6.80
N SER A 60 3.40 0.78 -7.22
CA SER A 60 4.06 -0.23 -8.05
C SER A 60 4.08 -1.61 -7.39
N ASP A 61 4.35 -1.68 -6.09
CA ASP A 61 4.36 -2.95 -5.37
C ASP A 61 2.94 -3.51 -5.20
N LEU A 62 1.95 -2.65 -4.95
CA LEU A 62 0.54 -3.08 -4.88
C LEU A 62 0.00 -3.54 -6.24
N GLU A 63 0.44 -2.96 -7.36
CA GLU A 63 0.13 -3.45 -8.70
C GLU A 63 0.73 -4.85 -8.95
N HIS A 64 1.92 -5.12 -8.41
CA HIS A 64 2.49 -6.46 -8.43
C HIS A 64 1.64 -7.42 -7.59
N MET A 65 1.28 -7.04 -6.36
CA MET A 65 0.37 -7.83 -5.52
C MET A 65 -1.02 -8.02 -6.15
N TYR A 66 -1.52 -7.06 -6.91
CA TYR A 66 -2.76 -7.23 -7.66
C TYR A 66 -2.61 -8.39 -8.66
N SER A 67 -1.48 -8.45 -9.36
CA SER A 67 -1.17 -9.54 -10.29
C SER A 67 -1.05 -10.87 -9.54
N ASP A 68 -0.33 -10.90 -8.42
CA ASP A 68 -0.20 -12.10 -7.57
C ASP A 68 -1.57 -12.58 -7.05
N SER A 69 -2.52 -11.67 -6.79
CA SER A 69 -3.87 -12.04 -6.33
C SER A 69 -4.71 -12.82 -7.35
N LEU A 70 -4.28 -12.82 -8.62
CA LEU A 70 -4.94 -13.55 -9.70
C LEU A 70 -4.31 -14.94 -9.93
N GLU A 71 -3.16 -15.20 -9.31
CA GLU A 71 -2.46 -16.48 -9.46
C GLU A 71 -3.11 -17.56 -8.58
N PRO A 72 -3.15 -18.83 -9.04
CA PRO A 72 -3.72 -19.92 -8.25
C PRO A 72 -2.97 -20.19 -6.93
N GLU A 73 -1.66 -19.93 -6.90
CA GLU A 73 -0.78 -20.17 -5.76
C GLU A 73 0.22 -19.00 -5.60
N PRO A 74 -0.19 -17.88 -4.98
CA PRO A 74 0.69 -16.72 -4.80
C PRO A 74 1.82 -17.00 -3.78
N ASP A 75 2.99 -16.37 -3.98
CA ASP A 75 4.11 -16.44 -3.03
C ASP A 75 3.85 -15.57 -1.79
N LEU A 76 3.15 -16.15 -0.82
CA LEU A 76 2.83 -15.50 0.45
C LEU A 76 4.06 -15.03 1.24
N ALA A 77 5.23 -15.65 1.06
CA ALA A 77 6.43 -15.22 1.75
C ALA A 77 6.97 -13.90 1.18
N THR A 78 6.96 -13.76 -0.15
CA THR A 78 7.30 -12.52 -0.83
C THR A 78 6.30 -11.41 -0.51
N ILE A 79 5.00 -11.69 -0.61
CA ILE A 79 3.93 -10.72 -0.27
C ILE A 79 4.09 -10.21 1.15
N ARG A 80 4.28 -11.12 2.12
CA ARG A 80 4.46 -10.75 3.53
C ARG A 80 5.66 -9.83 3.72
N ARG A 81 6.79 -10.14 3.10
CA ARG A 81 8.01 -9.31 3.17
C ARG A 81 7.76 -7.90 2.63
N GLU A 82 7.09 -7.80 1.49
CA GLU A 82 6.80 -6.51 0.84
C GLU A 82 5.84 -5.66 1.68
N ILE A 83 4.77 -6.25 2.21
CA ILE A 83 3.82 -5.54 3.10
C ILE A 83 4.53 -4.95 4.32
N PHE A 84 5.46 -5.67 4.95
CA PHE A 84 6.25 -5.11 6.06
C PHE A 84 7.22 -4.00 5.59
N GLY A 85 7.76 -4.11 4.37
CA GLY A 85 8.52 -3.04 3.73
C GLY A 85 7.68 -1.78 3.56
N HIS A 86 6.42 -1.92 3.14
CA HIS A 86 5.47 -0.82 3.00
C HIS A 86 5.18 -0.10 4.31
N MET A 87 5.07 -0.84 5.43
CA MET A 87 4.89 -0.22 6.75
C MET A 87 6.07 0.72 7.07
N SER A 88 7.29 0.24 6.83
CA SER A 88 8.51 1.02 7.06
C SER A 88 8.60 2.24 6.14
N LEU A 89 8.09 2.13 4.91
CA LEU A 89 8.02 3.25 3.98
C LEU A 89 6.99 4.29 4.42
N LEU A 90 5.82 3.85 4.92
CA LEU A 90 4.79 4.72 5.45
C LEU A 90 5.18 5.41 6.76
N ASP A 91 6.03 4.81 7.58
CA ASP A 91 6.62 5.49 8.75
C ASP A 91 7.42 6.73 8.31
N LYS A 92 8.28 6.57 7.30
CA LYS A 92 9.09 7.66 6.72
C LYS A 92 8.25 8.71 6.00
N PHE A 93 7.06 8.34 5.54
CA PHE A 93 6.17 9.22 4.79
C PHE A 93 5.76 10.45 5.62
N PHE A 94 5.59 10.25 6.93
CA PHE A 94 5.28 11.31 7.88
C PHE A 94 6.51 12.20 8.17
N GLU A 95 7.68 11.58 8.36
CA GLU A 95 8.94 12.29 8.65
C GLU A 95 9.39 13.20 7.49
N SER A 96 8.99 12.86 6.26
CA SER A 96 9.35 13.59 5.04
C SER A 96 8.48 14.84 4.78
N GLY A 97 7.51 15.14 5.66
CA GLY A 97 6.59 16.26 5.52
C GLY A 97 7.03 17.58 6.20
N ASP A 98 8.10 17.54 7.01
CA ASP A 98 8.59 18.67 7.83
C ASP A 98 9.73 19.50 7.18
N THR A 99 10.01 19.30 5.88
CA THR A 99 10.99 20.08 5.09
C THR A 99 10.32 20.86 3.98
#